data_AF-A0A7C1WUM0-F1
#
_entry.id   AF-A0A7C1WUM0-F1
#
_cell.length_a   1.000
_cell.length_b   1.000
_cell.length_c   1.000
_cell.angle_alpha   90.00
_cell.angle_beta   90.00
_cell.angle_gamma   90.00
#
_symmetry.space_group_name_H-M   'P 1'
#
loop_
_entity.id
_entity.type
_entity.pdbx_description
1 polymer ?
#
loop_
_entity_poly.entity_id
_entity_poly.type
_entity_poly.pdbx_seq_one_letter_code
_entity_poly.pdbx_strand_id
1 'polypeptide(L)'
;MTLKLSKGQIVPKNRSSKEYMLFDCSCGNKSVSKKWRNFINEKSRSCGNCNLLSKEYFEKTKFGKLKMKYPEAYCKGSNKKVEWVCDCGKEKSIRICSVTSGDTVSCGNCNLLSKEYFEKTKFGKLKMKYP
;
A
#
# COMPACT_ATOMS: atom_id res chain seq x y z
N MET A 1 13.80 2.13 -11.84
CA MET A 1 13.67 3.53 -11.35
C MET A 1 15.00 3.97 -10.77
N THR A 2 15.60 5.02 -11.32
CA THR A 2 16.92 5.55 -10.95
C THR A 2 16.82 6.98 -10.39
N LEU A 3 17.79 7.36 -9.56
CA LEU A 3 18.03 8.73 -9.09
C LEU A 3 19.14 9.37 -9.93
N LYS A 4 18.99 10.67 -10.24
CA LYS A 4 20.01 11.50 -10.88
C LYS A 4 20.19 12.77 -10.06
N LEU A 5 21.42 13.27 -9.95
CA LEU A 5 21.69 14.51 -9.21
C LEU A 5 20.89 15.66 -9.84
N SER A 6 20.26 16.50 -9.00
CA SER A 6 19.57 17.69 -9.48
C SER A 6 20.59 18.69 -10.05
N LYS A 7 20.18 19.47 -11.06
CA LYS A 7 21.09 20.39 -11.78
C LYS A 7 21.62 21.49 -10.85
N GLY A 8 22.86 21.93 -11.10
CA GLY A 8 23.45 23.11 -10.44
C GLY A 8 24.01 22.88 -9.04
N GLN A 9 24.13 21.63 -8.57
CA GLN A 9 24.70 21.32 -7.27
C GLN A 9 26.21 21.03 -7.34
N ILE A 10 26.96 21.52 -6.34
CA ILE A 10 28.37 21.17 -6.13
C ILE A 10 28.43 19.82 -5.40
N VAL A 11 29.09 18.83 -6.00
CA VAL A 11 29.19 17.48 -5.40
C VAL A 11 30.33 17.37 -4.38
N PRO A 12 30.14 16.60 -3.28
CA PRO A 12 31.22 16.34 -2.34
C PRO A 12 32.38 15.58 -3.02
N LYS A 13 33.62 16.02 -2.79
CA LYS A 13 34.82 15.34 -3.30
C LYS A 13 35.04 13.96 -2.67
N ASN A 14 34.64 13.79 -1.41
CA ASN A 14 34.81 12.56 -0.65
C ASN A 14 33.61 11.62 -0.80
N ARG A 15 33.81 10.39 -1.30
CA ARG A 15 32.77 9.35 -1.44
C ARG A 15 32.12 8.95 -0.12
N SER A 16 32.81 9.13 1.01
CA SER A 16 32.31 8.84 2.35
C SER A 16 31.51 9.98 2.97
N SER A 17 31.32 11.11 2.27
CA SER A 17 30.59 12.27 2.81
C SER A 17 29.17 11.90 3.26
N LYS A 18 28.81 12.39 4.44
CA LYS A 18 27.48 12.21 5.05
C LYS A 18 26.51 13.33 4.64
N GLU A 19 26.96 14.29 3.84
CA GLU A 19 26.13 15.38 3.31
C GLU A 19 24.94 14.85 2.53
N TYR A 20 23.86 15.63 2.55
CA TYR A 20 22.66 15.34 1.79
C TYR A 20 22.67 16.14 0.49
N MET A 21 22.45 15.44 -0.62
CA MET A 21 22.31 16.02 -1.95
C MET A 21 20.87 15.82 -2.44
N LEU A 22 20.46 16.64 -3.40
CA LEU A 22 19.12 16.57 -3.98
C LEU A 22 19.18 15.76 -5.28
N PHE A 23 18.22 14.87 -5.44
CA PHE A 23 18.16 13.99 -6.60
C PHE A 23 16.77 14.02 -7.23
N ASP A 24 16.75 14.05 -8.55
CA ASP A 24 15.56 13.83 -9.34
C ASP A 24 15.39 12.33 -9.59
N CYS A 25 14.20 11.83 -9.34
CA CYS A 25 13.86 10.45 -9.62
C CYS A 25 13.18 10.31 -10.98
N SER A 26 13.56 9.27 -11.72
CA SER A 26 12.89 8.88 -12.97
C SER A 26 11.38 8.65 -12.86
N CYS A 27 10.84 8.42 -11.66
CA CYS A 27 9.39 8.35 -11.42
C CYS A 27 8.70 9.72 -11.29
N GLY A 28 9.40 10.82 -11.56
CA GLY A 28 8.85 12.18 -11.54
C GLY A 28 9.13 12.97 -10.27
N ASN A 29 9.35 12.30 -9.13
CA ASN A 29 9.68 12.96 -7.87
C ASN A 29 10.97 13.79 -7.99
N LYS A 30 10.87 15.09 -7.68
CA LYS A 30 11.97 16.06 -7.75
C LYS A 30 12.57 16.35 -6.39
N SER A 31 13.83 16.78 -6.39
CA SER A 31 14.51 17.32 -5.19
C SER A 31 14.49 16.36 -3.99
N VAL A 32 14.71 15.08 -4.23
CA VAL A 32 14.70 14.05 -3.19
C VAL A 32 16.03 14.08 -2.45
N SER A 33 15.99 14.38 -1.15
CA SER A 33 17.18 14.41 -0.30
C SER A 33 17.71 13.00 0.00
N LYS A 34 18.97 12.73 -0.33
CA LYS A 34 19.68 11.48 -0.01
C LYS A 34 21.11 11.76 0.43
N LYS A 35 21.64 10.95 1.34
CA LYS A 35 23.06 11.01 1.73
C LYS A 35 23.95 10.66 0.54
N TRP A 36 24.96 11.49 0.27
CA TRP A 36 25.93 11.28 -0.81
C TRP A 36 26.57 9.89 -0.76
N ARG A 37 27.11 9.49 0.40
CA ARG A 37 27.69 8.15 0.58
C ARG A 37 26.73 7.01 0.27
N ASN A 38 25.42 7.19 0.44
CA ASN A 38 24.45 6.13 0.17
C ASN A 38 24.14 6.05 -1.33
N PHE A 39 24.13 7.18 -2.03
CA PHE A 39 23.95 7.22 -3.47
C PHE A 39 25.16 6.62 -4.20
N ILE A 40 26.38 7.08 -3.88
CA ILE A 40 27.62 6.61 -4.53
C ILE A 40 27.91 5.13 -4.25
N ASN A 41 27.66 4.66 -3.03
CA ASN A 41 27.80 3.24 -2.69
C ASN A 41 26.55 2.41 -3.05
N GLU A 42 25.67 2.95 -3.89
CA GLU A 42 24.53 2.24 -4.49
C GLU A 42 23.45 1.74 -3.51
N LYS A 43 23.53 2.16 -2.25
CA LYS A 43 22.55 1.82 -1.20
C LYS A 43 21.24 2.59 -1.33
N SER A 44 21.18 3.64 -2.15
CA SER A 44 19.97 4.45 -2.39
C SER A 44 19.81 4.76 -3.87
N ARG A 45 19.12 3.87 -4.61
CA ARG A 45 18.89 3.99 -6.06
C ARG A 45 17.50 4.50 -6.45
N SER A 46 16.59 4.63 -5.49
CA SER A 46 15.22 5.12 -5.71
C SER A 46 14.87 6.23 -4.71
N CYS A 47 13.86 7.03 -5.03
CA CYS A 47 13.42 8.07 -4.11
C CYS A 47 12.73 7.52 -2.85
N GLY A 48 12.22 6.29 -2.91
CA GLY A 48 11.42 5.66 -1.83
C GLY A 48 9.91 5.90 -1.97
N ASN A 49 9.51 6.95 -2.72
CA ASN A 49 8.12 7.36 -2.91
C ASN A 49 7.65 7.18 -4.37
N CYS A 50 8.31 6.33 -5.15
CA CYS A 50 7.81 6.03 -6.47
C CYS A 50 6.51 5.22 -6.35
N ASN A 51 5.50 5.55 -7.16
CA ASN A 51 4.16 5.00 -7.06
C ASN A 51 3.49 5.28 -5.70
N LEU A 52 3.84 6.40 -5.05
CA LEU A 52 3.09 6.92 -3.92
C LEU A 52 1.71 7.37 -4.43
N LEU A 53 0.68 6.73 -3.92
CA LEU A 53 -0.71 7.08 -4.18
C LEU A 53 -1.19 7.99 -3.05
N SER A 54 -1.93 9.05 -3.41
CA SER A 54 -2.39 10.06 -2.45
C SER A 54 -3.53 9.55 -1.57
N LYS A 55 -3.79 10.25 -0.46
CA LYS A 55 -4.99 10.05 0.36
C LYS A 55 -6.26 10.12 -0.48
N GLU A 56 -6.40 11.17 -1.30
CA GLU A 56 -7.55 11.38 -2.18
C GLU A 56 -7.75 10.23 -3.18
N TYR A 57 -6.66 9.66 -3.71
CA TYR A 57 -6.73 8.46 -4.55
C TYR A 57 -7.39 7.31 -3.79
N PHE A 58 -6.95 7.01 -2.57
CA PHE A 58 -7.54 5.93 -1.76
C PHE A 58 -8.95 6.23 -1.25
N GLU A 59 -9.33 7.49 -1.07
CA GLU A 59 -10.71 7.90 -0.74
C GLU A 59 -11.68 7.60 -1.88
N LYS A 60 -11.27 7.91 -3.12
CA LYS A 60 -12.10 7.77 -4.32
C LYS A 60 -12.04 6.37 -4.94
N THR A 61 -10.99 5.61 -4.66
CA THR A 61 -10.75 4.32 -5.32
C THR A 61 -11.34 3.17 -4.52
N LYS A 62 -12.03 2.28 -5.24
CA LYS A 62 -12.49 0.98 -4.77
C LYS A 62 -11.73 -0.12 -5.50
N PHE A 63 -11.28 -1.14 -4.77
CA PHE A 63 -10.50 -2.25 -5.31
C PHE A 63 -11.34 -3.53 -5.21
N GLY A 64 -11.97 -3.91 -6.32
CA GLY A 64 -13.01 -4.95 -6.28
C GLY A 64 -14.15 -4.52 -5.35
N LYS A 65 -14.34 -5.22 -4.24
CA LYS A 65 -15.34 -4.95 -3.19
C LYS A 65 -14.77 -4.20 -1.98
N LEU A 66 -13.50 -3.80 -2.00
CA LEU A 66 -12.79 -3.21 -0.85
C LEU A 66 -12.59 -1.71 -1.02
N LYS A 67 -12.77 -0.96 0.07
CA LYS A 67 -12.37 0.45 0.23
C LYS A 67 -11.48 0.60 1.46
N MET A 68 -10.51 1.50 1.42
CA MET A 68 -9.66 1.76 2.59
C MET A 68 -10.49 2.46 3.67
N LYS A 69 -10.45 1.96 4.91
CA LYS A 69 -11.26 2.51 6.02
C LYS A 69 -10.77 3.89 6.44
N TYR A 70 -9.46 4.05 6.54
CA TYR A 70 -8.78 5.29 6.90
C TYR A 70 -7.76 5.65 5.82
N PRO A 71 -8.18 6.38 4.77
CA PRO A 71 -7.31 6.72 3.66
C PRO A 71 -6.13 7.60 4.08
N GLU A 72 -4.93 7.20 3.65
CA GLU A 72 -3.68 7.95 3.77
C GLU A 72 -2.84 7.73 2.52
N ALA A 73 -1.73 8.46 2.38
CA ALA A 73 -0.83 8.27 1.26
C ALA A 73 0.04 7.01 1.45
N TYR A 74 0.07 6.14 0.44
CA TYR A 74 0.84 4.91 0.48
C TYR A 74 1.44 4.55 -0.87
N CYS A 75 2.65 4.00 -0.86
CA CYS A 75 3.22 3.39 -2.05
C CYS A 75 2.41 2.16 -2.44
N LYS A 76 2.09 2.02 -3.73
CA LYS A 76 1.35 0.87 -4.28
C LYS A 76 1.92 -0.47 -3.80
N GLY A 77 3.24 -0.63 -3.83
CA GLY A 77 3.94 -1.84 -3.39
C GLY A 77 4.14 -1.99 -1.88
N SER A 78 3.47 -1.22 -1.03
CA SER A 78 3.68 -1.25 0.42
C SER A 78 3.21 -2.55 1.06
N ASN A 79 4.06 -3.16 1.89
CA ASN A 79 3.73 -4.34 2.71
C ASN A 79 2.98 -3.99 4.00
N LYS A 80 2.72 -2.71 4.29
CA LYS A 80 1.96 -2.27 5.46
C LYS A 80 0.54 -2.84 5.39
N LYS A 81 0.06 -3.40 6.50
CA LYS A 81 -1.35 -3.78 6.66
C LYS A 81 -2.14 -2.57 7.16
N VAL A 82 -3.29 -2.35 6.55
CA VAL A 82 -4.25 -1.31 6.95
C VAL A 82 -5.66 -1.90 6.91
N GLU A 83 -6.61 -1.23 7.54
CA GLU A 83 -8.00 -1.68 7.56
C GLU A 83 -8.74 -1.33 6.27
N TRP A 84 -9.43 -2.33 5.72
CA TRP A 84 -10.28 -2.20 4.55
C TRP A 84 -11.71 -2.59 4.91
N VAL A 85 -12.67 -1.84 4.40
CA VAL A 85 -14.10 -2.16 4.49
C VAL A 85 -14.54 -2.81 3.20
N CYS A 86 -15.15 -3.98 3.30
CA CYS A 86 -15.78 -4.66 2.17
C CYS A 86 -17.21 -4.18 1.99
N ASP A 87 -17.75 -4.30 0.77
CA ASP A 87 -19.17 -3.99 0.48
C ASP A 87 -20.18 -4.73 1.38
N CYS A 88 -19.82 -5.91 1.90
CA CYS A 88 -20.65 -6.64 2.85
C CYS A 88 -20.59 -6.08 4.29
N GLY A 89 -19.97 -4.91 4.49
CA GLY A 89 -19.78 -4.24 5.78
C GLY A 89 -18.66 -4.81 6.66
N LYS A 90 -18.06 -5.95 6.30
CA LYS A 90 -16.98 -6.56 7.10
C LYS A 90 -15.66 -5.84 6.87
N GLU A 91 -14.92 -5.65 7.95
CA GLU A 91 -13.59 -5.04 7.96
C GLU A 91 -12.49 -6.10 7.98
N LYS A 92 -11.34 -5.79 7.38
CA LYS A 92 -10.18 -6.69 7.37
C LYS A 92 -8.87 -5.92 7.25
N SER A 93 -7.89 -6.36 8.03
CA SER A 93 -6.51 -5.90 7.93
C SER A 93 -5.77 -6.59 6.77
N ILE A 94 -5.51 -5.88 5.68
CA ILE A 94 -4.91 -6.41 4.45
C ILE A 94 -3.71 -5.56 4.04
N ARG A 95 -2.69 -6.19 3.46
CA ARG A 95 -1.52 -5.49 2.90
C ARG A 95 -1.95 -4.60 1.72
N ILE A 96 -1.41 -3.39 1.66
CA ILE A 96 -1.69 -2.44 0.57
C ILE A 96 -1.29 -3.02 -0.78
N CYS A 97 -0.13 -3.67 -0.87
CA CYS A 97 0.35 -4.30 -2.10
C CYS A 97 -0.65 -5.34 -2.63
N SER A 98 -1.19 -6.22 -1.78
CA SER A 98 -2.15 -7.26 -2.19
C SER A 98 -3.47 -6.69 -2.72
N VAL A 99 -3.95 -5.56 -2.18
CA VAL A 99 -5.19 -4.92 -2.67
C VAL A 99 -4.92 -4.14 -3.96
N THR A 100 -3.82 -3.40 -4.02
CA THR A 100 -3.50 -2.55 -5.18
C THR A 100 -2.92 -3.30 -6.38
N SER A 101 -2.40 -4.52 -6.18
CA SER A 101 -2.02 -5.46 -7.26
C SER A 101 -3.23 -6.20 -7.84
N GLY A 102 -4.34 -6.28 -7.11
CA GLY A 102 -5.51 -7.08 -7.47
C GLY A 102 -5.51 -8.51 -6.89
N ASP A 103 -4.51 -8.90 -6.10
CA ASP A 103 -4.47 -10.22 -5.46
C ASP A 103 -5.59 -10.41 -4.42
N THR A 104 -6.09 -9.31 -3.84
CA THR A 104 -7.19 -9.32 -2.88
C THR A 104 -8.28 -8.33 -3.29
N VAL A 105 -9.40 -8.87 -3.76
CA VAL A 105 -10.54 -8.09 -4.29
C VAL A 105 -11.78 -8.12 -3.38
N SER A 106 -11.76 -8.87 -2.29
CA SER A 106 -12.87 -8.95 -1.31
C SER A 106 -12.36 -9.37 0.07
N CYS A 107 -13.22 -9.32 1.10
CA CYS A 107 -12.84 -9.79 2.44
C CYS A 107 -12.71 -11.33 2.55
N GLY A 108 -13.21 -12.08 1.55
CA GLY A 108 -13.29 -13.55 1.54
C GLY A 108 -14.46 -14.13 2.35
N ASN A 109 -15.17 -13.29 3.12
CA ASN A 109 -16.17 -13.71 4.10
C ASN A 109 -17.56 -13.15 3.79
N CYS A 110 -17.81 -12.64 2.58
CA CYS A 110 -19.07 -11.98 2.22
C CYS A 110 -20.29 -12.89 2.44
N ASN A 111 -20.13 -14.20 2.25
CA ASN A 111 -21.21 -15.19 2.37
C ASN A 111 -21.08 -16.04 3.64
N LEU A 112 -20.17 -15.69 4.56
CA LEU A 112 -20.14 -16.36 5.86
C LEU A 112 -21.35 -15.90 6.68
N LEU A 113 -22.32 -16.81 6.75
CA LEU A 113 -23.51 -16.74 7.58
C LEU A 113 -23.12 -16.94 9.05
N SER A 114 -23.83 -16.29 9.97
CA SER A 114 -23.56 -16.39 11.40
C SER A 114 -24.03 -17.74 11.95
N LYS A 115 -23.47 -18.15 13.09
CA LYS A 115 -23.98 -19.29 13.86
C LYS A 115 -25.48 -19.15 14.14
N GLU A 116 -25.90 -17.95 14.57
CA GLU A 116 -27.31 -17.62 14.83
C GLU A 116 -28.21 -17.83 13.60
N TYR A 117 -27.73 -17.48 12.39
CA TYR A 117 -28.46 -17.76 11.15
C TYR A 117 -28.72 -19.27 11.02
N PHE A 118 -27.71 -20.11 11.23
CA PHE A 118 -27.86 -21.56 11.12
C PHE A 118 -28.67 -22.20 12.25
N GLU A 119 -28.66 -21.60 13.46
CA GLU A 119 -29.53 -22.03 14.57
C GLU A 119 -31.01 -21.79 14.27
N LYS A 120 -31.33 -20.67 13.60
CA LYS A 120 -32.70 -20.25 13.30
C LYS A 120 -33.23 -20.78 11.95
N THR A 121 -32.35 -21.20 11.05
CA THR A 121 -32.73 -21.58 9.68
C THR A 121 -32.97 -23.08 9.56
N LYS A 122 -34.06 -23.44 8.85
CA LYS A 122 -34.33 -24.80 8.37
C LYS A 122 -34.20 -24.83 6.85
N PHE A 123 -33.59 -25.89 6.33
CA PHE A 123 -33.46 -26.16 4.90
C PHE A 123 -34.45 -27.28 4.55
N GLY A 124 -35.69 -26.89 4.26
CA GLY A 124 -36.81 -27.84 4.13
C GLY A 124 -37.09 -28.54 5.46
N LYS A 125 -36.95 -29.86 5.48
CA LYS A 125 -37.12 -30.68 6.71
C LYS A 125 -35.84 -30.80 7.55
N LEU A 126 -34.71 -30.26 7.08
CA LEU A 126 -33.40 -30.40 7.73
C LEU A 126 -33.03 -29.14 8.53
N LYS A 127 -32.26 -29.32 9.61
CA LYS A 127 -31.63 -28.24 10.38
C LYS A 127 -30.20 -28.64 10.78
N MET A 128 -29.31 -27.68 10.96
CA MET A 128 -27.95 -27.96 11.43
C MET A 128 -27.99 -28.44 12.88
N LYS A 129 -27.35 -29.59 13.16
CA LYS A 129 -27.33 -30.18 14.51
C LYS A 129 -26.35 -29.47 15.45
N TYR A 130 -25.20 -29.02 14.91
CA TYR A 130 -24.13 -28.33 15.65
C TYR A 130 -23.64 -27.11 14.84
N PRO A 131 -24.32 -25.96 14.95
CA PRO A 131 -23.95 -24.71 14.30
C PRO A 131 -22.83 -23.93 15.00
#